data_AF-A0A952WPQ8-F1
#
_entry.id   AF-A0A952WPQ8-F1
#
_cell.length_a   1.000
_cell.length_b   1.000
_cell.length_c   1.000
_cell.angle_alpha   90.00
_cell.angle_beta   90.00
_cell.angle_gamma   90.00
#
_symmetry.space_group_name_H-M   'P 1'
#
loop_
_entity.id
_entity.type
_entity.pdbx_description
1 polymer ?
#
loop_
_entity_poly.entity_id
_entity_poly.type
_entity_poly.pdbx_seq_one_letter_code
_entity_poly.pdbx_strand_id
1 'polypeptide(L)'
;MAIPNGVKVGVAVAALAGAGFFVWRNASETDSNDFMLNRMTQFFTCANNHEFHLTAKEVRRISAANDGQMRCPQCSALADERFQCPNCQKLIEPVGHGNIPTACPHCKQKL
;
A
#
# COMPACT_ATOMS: atom_id res chain seq x y z
N MET A 1 -40.06 -39.71 -1.83
CA MET A 1 -40.41 -38.92 -3.03
C MET A 1 -39.13 -38.62 -3.79
N ALA A 2 -39.00 -39.10 -5.03
CA ALA A 2 -37.82 -38.85 -5.85
C ALA A 2 -37.89 -37.44 -6.45
N ILE A 3 -36.88 -36.61 -6.20
CA ILE A 3 -36.80 -35.26 -6.77
C ILE A 3 -36.59 -35.40 -8.29
N PRO A 4 -37.47 -34.82 -9.13
CA PRO A 4 -37.35 -34.93 -10.58
C PRO A 4 -36.04 -34.30 -11.06
N ASN A 5 -35.37 -34.95 -12.00
CA ASN A 5 -34.02 -34.59 -12.44
C ASN A 5 -33.90 -33.13 -12.92
N GLY A 6 -34.96 -32.54 -13.46
CA GLY A 6 -34.98 -31.12 -13.85
C GLY A 6 -34.79 -30.15 -12.69
N VAL A 7 -35.28 -30.47 -11.48
CA VAL A 7 -35.08 -29.64 -10.29
C VAL A 7 -33.63 -29.73 -9.80
N LYS A 8 -33.01 -30.91 -9.90
CA LYS A 8 -31.58 -31.09 -9.55
C LYS A 8 -30.66 -30.29 -10.48
N VAL A 9 -30.95 -30.32 -11.79
CA VAL A 9 -30.20 -29.54 -12.78
C VAL A 9 -30.40 -28.03 -12.55
N GLY A 10 -31.62 -27.59 -12.28
CA GLY A 10 -31.91 -26.18 -12.00
C GLY A 10 -31.15 -25.64 -10.78
N VAL A 11 -31.12 -26.40 -9.68
CA VAL A 11 -30.38 -26.03 -8.46
C VAL A 11 -28.87 -26.00 -8.73
N ALA A 12 -28.33 -26.95 -9.50
CA ALA A 12 -26.91 -26.98 -9.83
C ALA A 12 -26.49 -25.75 -10.67
N VAL A 13 -27.31 -25.36 -11.66
CA VAL A 13 -27.03 -24.18 -12.49
C VAL A 13 -27.12 -22.89 -11.67
N ALA A 14 -28.11 -22.77 -10.79
CA ALA A 14 -28.24 -21.60 -9.91
C ALA A 14 -27.06 -21.47 -8.93
N ALA A 15 -26.59 -22.59 -8.37
CA ALA A 15 -25.44 -22.61 -7.48
C ALA A 15 -24.14 -22.20 -8.20
N LEU A 16 -23.91 -22.70 -9.42
CA LEU A 16 -22.74 -22.34 -10.22
C LEU A 16 -22.78 -20.87 -10.68
N ALA A 17 -23.94 -20.36 -11.07
CA ALA A 17 -24.12 -18.96 -11.42
C ALA A 17 -23.88 -18.04 -10.20
N GLY A 18 -24.39 -18.41 -9.02
CA GLY A 18 -24.14 -17.69 -7.77
C GLY A 18 -22.67 -17.65 -7.38
N ALA A 19 -21.98 -18.80 -7.46
CA ALA A 19 -20.54 -18.89 -7.20
C ALA A 19 -19.73 -18.06 -8.20
N GLY A 20 -20.05 -18.14 -9.50
CA GLY A 20 -19.40 -17.35 -10.53
C GLY A 20 -19.58 -15.84 -10.33
N PHE A 21 -20.78 -15.39 -9.97
CA PHE A 21 -21.06 -13.99 -9.66
C PHE A 21 -20.29 -13.51 -8.42
N PHE A 22 -20.21 -14.33 -7.38
CA PHE A 22 -19.48 -13.99 -6.17
C PHE A 22 -17.98 -13.87 -6.42
N VAL A 23 -17.39 -14.78 -7.19
CA VAL A 23 -15.98 -14.72 -7.60
C VAL A 23 -15.71 -13.47 -8.45
N TRP A 24 -16.56 -13.21 -9.46
CA TRP A 24 -16.41 -12.02 -10.32
C TRP A 24 -16.46 -10.70 -9.53
N ARG A 25 -17.39 -10.60 -8.57
CA ARG A 25 -17.53 -9.40 -7.74
C ARG A 25 -16.31 -9.18 -6.83
N ASN A 26 -15.74 -10.24 -6.24
CA ASN A 26 -14.61 -10.11 -5.32
C ASN A 26 -13.25 -9.99 -6.05
N ALA A 27 -13.12 -10.49 -7.27
CA ALA A 27 -11.89 -10.38 -8.05
C ALA A 27 -11.59 -8.93 -8.50
N SER A 28 -12.61 -8.10 -8.68
CA SER A 28 -12.46 -6.74 -9.23
C SER A 28 -11.93 -5.69 -8.24
N GLU A 29 -11.85 -5.99 -6.94
CA GLU A 29 -11.33 -5.06 -5.92
C GLU A 29 -9.80 -5.09 -5.78
N THR A 30 -9.10 -6.02 -6.44
CA THR A 30 -7.66 -6.23 -6.22
C THR A 30 -6.78 -5.27 -7.04
N ASP A 31 -7.21 -4.85 -8.24
CA ASP A 31 -6.33 -4.09 -9.15
C ASP A 31 -6.23 -2.60 -8.86
N SER A 32 -7.30 -1.97 -8.35
CA SER A 32 -7.31 -0.51 -8.13
C SER A 32 -6.39 -0.08 -6.99
N ASN A 33 -6.31 -0.89 -5.92
CA ASN A 33 -5.42 -0.63 -4.80
C ASN A 33 -3.94 -0.84 -5.17
N ASP A 34 -3.61 -1.91 -5.91
CA ASP A 34 -2.24 -2.17 -6.36
C ASP A 34 -1.75 -1.12 -7.37
N PHE A 35 -2.64 -0.61 -8.22
CA PHE A 35 -2.32 0.50 -9.12
C PHE A 35 -2.00 1.80 -8.36
N MET A 36 -2.75 2.12 -7.30
CA MET A 36 -2.51 3.29 -6.46
C MET A 36 -1.25 3.13 -5.60
N LEU A 37 -1.01 1.94 -5.04
CA LEU A 37 0.20 1.62 -4.27
C LEU A 37 1.48 1.74 -5.12
N ASN A 38 1.43 1.44 -6.41
CA ASN A 38 2.59 1.61 -7.30
C ASN A 38 2.91 3.09 -7.62
N ARG A 39 1.96 4.03 -7.45
CA ARG A 39 2.18 5.46 -7.74
C ARG A 39 2.56 6.29 -6.53
N MET A 40 2.26 5.83 -5.32
CA MET A 40 2.66 6.54 -4.11
C MET A 40 4.12 6.29 -3.82
N THR A 41 4.95 7.27 -4.15
CA THR A 41 6.36 7.30 -3.80
C THR A 41 6.51 7.82 -2.38
N GLN A 42 7.06 6.99 -1.50
CA GLN A 42 7.42 7.36 -0.12
C GLN A 42 8.92 7.65 -0.06
N PHE A 43 9.31 8.67 0.71
CA PHE A 43 10.71 9.05 0.89
C PHE A 43 11.22 8.53 2.22
N PHE A 44 12.48 8.11 2.24
CA PHE A 44 13.11 7.56 3.42
C PHE A 44 14.52 8.09 3.57
N THR A 45 14.98 8.18 4.82
CA THR A 45 16.37 8.43 5.15
C THR A 45 16.84 7.41 6.16
N CYS A 46 18.01 6.83 5.97
CA CYS A 46 18.61 5.91 6.94
C CYS A 46 19.61 6.60 7.86
N ALA A 47 20.00 5.90 8.94
CA ALA A 47 21.00 6.39 9.90
C ALA A 47 22.37 6.75 9.26
N ASN A 48 22.68 6.19 8.09
CA ASN A 48 23.89 6.49 7.32
C ASN A 48 23.71 7.66 6.33
N ASN A 49 22.66 8.47 6.47
CA ASN A 49 22.32 9.61 5.60
C ASN A 49 22.10 9.25 4.12
N HIS A 50 21.69 8.02 3.82
CA HIS A 50 21.21 7.72 2.47
C HIS A 50 19.75 8.13 2.35
N GLU A 51 19.47 9.02 1.40
CA GLU A 51 18.13 9.39 0.98
C GLU A 51 17.73 8.51 -0.21
N PHE A 52 16.54 7.93 -0.13
CA PHE A 52 16.01 7.10 -1.19
C PHE A 52 14.49 7.18 -1.18
N HIS A 53 13.89 6.79 -2.30
CA HIS A 53 12.46 6.80 -2.48
C HIS A 53 12.02 5.44 -2.99
N LEU A 54 10.86 4.97 -2.53
CA LEU A 54 10.33 3.67 -2.87
C LEU A 54 8.85 3.80 -3.18
N THR A 55 8.39 2.95 -4.08
CA THR A 55 6.96 2.72 -4.28
C THR A 55 6.37 1.99 -3.07
N ALA A 56 5.07 2.15 -2.80
CA ALA A 56 4.44 1.45 -1.68
C ALA A 56 4.54 -0.09 -1.82
N LYS A 57 4.64 -0.61 -3.06
CA LYS A 57 4.92 -2.03 -3.32
C LYS A 57 6.29 -2.47 -2.80
N GLU A 58 7.32 -1.65 -3.00
CA GLU A 58 8.67 -1.92 -2.50
C GLU A 58 8.72 -1.78 -0.97
N VAL A 59 8.06 -0.76 -0.41
CA VAL A 59 7.94 -0.60 1.04
C VAL A 59 7.29 -1.81 1.68
N ARG A 60 6.17 -2.30 1.12
CA ARG A 60 5.50 -3.50 1.60
C ARG A 60 6.41 -4.72 1.51
N ARG A 61 7.15 -4.89 0.41
CA ARG A 61 8.08 -6.01 0.23
C ARG A 61 9.22 -5.98 1.26
N ILE A 62 9.84 -4.83 1.46
CA ILE A 62 10.95 -4.66 2.40
C ILE A 62 10.46 -4.84 3.83
N SER A 63 9.37 -4.17 4.20
CA SER A 63 8.76 -4.28 5.52
C SER A 63 8.35 -5.71 5.86
N ALA A 64 7.71 -6.42 4.91
CA ALA A 64 7.34 -7.83 5.10
C ALA A 64 8.55 -8.76 5.28
N ALA A 65 9.68 -8.45 4.63
CA ALA A 65 10.92 -9.20 4.80
C ALA A 65 11.67 -8.88 6.11
N ASN A 66 11.26 -7.83 6.84
CA ASN A 66 11.96 -7.31 8.01
C ASN A 66 11.03 -7.10 9.21
N ASP A 67 10.01 -7.96 9.38
CA ASP A 67 9.08 -7.94 10.52
C ASP A 67 8.42 -6.58 10.76
N GLY A 68 8.06 -5.88 9.68
CA GLY A 68 7.46 -4.55 9.75
C GLY A 68 8.48 -3.42 9.68
N GLN A 69 9.78 -3.67 9.90
CA GLN A 69 10.81 -2.64 9.92
C GLN A 69 11.20 -2.19 8.51
N MET A 70 11.34 -0.88 8.34
CA MET A 70 11.85 -0.32 7.11
C MET A 70 13.39 -0.27 7.15
N ARG A 71 14.04 -0.86 6.13
CA ARG A 71 15.49 -0.91 6.03
C ARG A 71 15.99 -0.30 4.73
N CYS A 72 17.14 0.34 4.82
CA CYS A 72 17.83 0.89 3.67
C CYS A 72 18.29 -0.25 2.72
N PRO A 73 17.90 -0.24 1.44
CA PRO A 73 18.31 -1.25 0.47
C PRO A 73 19.83 -1.31 0.23
N GLN A 74 20.54 -0.20 0.50
CA GLN A 74 21.97 -0.07 0.21
C GLN A 74 22.84 -0.53 1.39
N CYS A 75 22.43 -0.29 2.63
CA CYS A 75 23.28 -0.52 3.80
C CYS A 75 22.58 -1.30 4.93
N SER A 76 21.33 -1.71 4.74
CA SER A 76 20.52 -2.48 5.72
C SER A 76 20.29 -1.81 7.08
N ALA A 77 20.71 -0.56 7.25
CA ALA A 77 20.40 0.26 8.42
C ALA A 77 18.89 0.56 8.49
N LEU A 78 18.39 0.83 9.69
CA LEU A 78 17.01 1.30 9.88
C LEU A 78 16.83 2.61 9.12
N ALA A 79 15.67 2.73 8.49
CA ALA A 79 15.29 3.90 7.72
C ALA A 79 13.95 4.44 8.20
N ASP A 80 13.88 5.75 8.34
CA ASP A 80 12.70 6.48 8.80
C ASP A 80 12.02 7.15 7.61
N GLU A 81 10.69 7.16 7.63
CA GLU A 81 9.89 7.83 6.62
C GLU A 81 10.08 9.36 6.70
N ARG A 82 10.17 9.97 5.52
CA ARG A 82 10.31 11.42 5.33
C ARG A 82 9.21 11.91 4.39
N PHE A 83 8.81 13.15 4.59
CA PHE A 83 7.83 13.83 3.74
C PHE A 83 8.52 14.88 2.89
N GLN A 84 8.20 14.95 1.60
CA GLN A 84 8.72 16.00 0.74
C GLN A 84 7.82 17.24 0.80
N CYS A 85 8.39 18.40 1.09
CA CYS A 85 7.67 19.67 1.05
C CYS A 85 7.22 20.01 -0.39
N PRO A 86 5.94 20.29 -0.66
CA PRO A 86 5.49 20.69 -1.99
C PRO A 86 6.07 22.05 -2.43
N ASN A 87 6.42 22.91 -1.47
CA ASN A 87 6.87 24.27 -1.74
C ASN A 87 8.38 24.38 -2.02
N CYS A 88 9.20 23.66 -1.26
CA CYS A 88 10.66 23.74 -1.38
C CYS A 88 11.34 22.42 -1.69
N GLN A 89 10.57 21.33 -1.89
CA GLN A 89 11.04 19.99 -2.28
C GLN A 89 12.04 19.33 -1.33
N LYS A 90 12.30 19.92 -0.15
CA LYS A 90 13.16 19.35 0.89
C LYS A 90 12.40 18.31 1.70
N LEU A 91 13.13 17.31 2.18
CA LEU A 91 12.63 16.28 3.07
C LEU A 91 12.44 16.82 4.49
N ILE A 92 11.34 16.42 5.10
CA ILE A 92 10.88 16.83 6.42
C ILE A 92 10.65 15.59 7.26
N GLU A 93 11.05 15.67 8.52
CA GLU A 93 10.78 14.64 9.52
C GLU A 93 9.36 14.81 10.11
N PRO A 94 8.60 13.72 10.31
CA PRO A 94 7.34 13.79 11.02
C PRO A 94 7.54 14.19 12.49
N VAL A 95 6.59 14.96 13.04
CA VAL A 95 6.59 15.44 14.44
C VAL A 95 6.01 14.42 15.44
N GLY A 96 6.16 13.13 15.13
CA GLY A 96 5.67 12.01 15.94
C GLY A 96 4.33 11.44 15.46
N HIS A 97 4.15 10.12 15.60
CA HIS A 97 2.98 9.35 15.14
C HIS A 97 2.62 9.55 13.66
N GLY A 98 3.61 9.85 12.80
CA GLY A 98 3.37 10.12 11.38
C GLY A 98 2.73 11.48 11.07
N ASN A 99 2.61 12.38 12.07
CA ASN A 99 2.10 13.72 11.83
C ASN A 99 3.13 14.58 11.12
N ILE A 100 2.67 15.38 10.17
CA ILE A 100 3.48 16.37 9.45
C ILE A 100 3.39 17.70 10.23
N PRO A 101 4.49 18.45 10.40
CA PRO A 101 4.41 19.77 11.03
C PRO A 101 3.49 20.72 10.23
N THR A 102 2.85 21.68 10.89
CA THR A 102 1.95 22.64 10.22
C THR A 102 2.67 23.56 9.24
N ALA A 103 3.98 23.76 9.43
CA ALA A 103 4.83 24.56 8.56
C ALA A 103 6.14 23.83 8.28
N CYS A 104 6.64 23.98 7.05
CA CYS A 104 7.92 23.41 6.65
C CYS A 104 9.06 24.07 7.45
N PRO A 105 9.93 23.29 8.12
CA PRO A 105 11.07 23.84 8.87
C PRO A 105 12.10 24.54 7.98
N HIS A 106 12.11 24.23 6.68
CA HIS A 106 13.08 24.79 5.73
C HIS A 106 12.61 26.08 5.05
N CYS A 107 11.34 26.14 4.60
CA CYS A 107 10.81 27.31 3.86
C CYS A 107 9.77 28.12 4.63
N LYS A 108 9.37 27.67 5.84
CA LYS A 108 8.38 28.31 6.71
C LYS A 108 6.97 28.46 6.10
N GLN A 109 6.73 27.89 4.92
CA GLN A 109 5.41 27.86 4.30
C GLN A 109 4.56 26.74 4.90
N LYS A 110 3.24 26.94 4.87
CA LYS A 110 2.26 25.96 5.34
C LYS A 110 2.28 24.70 4.46
N LEU A 111 2.14 23.54 5.10
CA LEU A 111 2.07 22.21 4.48
C LEU A 111 0.62 21.74 4.34
#